data_AF-A0A1B7TFU7-F1
#
_entry.id   AF-A0A1B7TFU7-F1
#
_cell.length_a   1.000
_cell.length_b   1.000
_cell.length_c   1.000
_cell.angle_alpha   90.00
_cell.angle_beta   90.00
_cell.angle_gamma   90.00
#
_symmetry.space_group_name_H-M   'P 1'
#
loop_
_entity.id
_entity.type
_entity.pdbx_description
1 polymer ?
#
loop_
_entity_poly.entity_id
_entity_poly.type
_entity_poly.pdbx_seq_one_letter_code
_entity_poly.pdbx_strand_id
1 'polypeptide(L)'
;MSSTSGINKNYKPLFNKGRTDYNSSVSKPREFSIFSTNGIKDNNSDEILLDDDCNLNYYHFPEDYILMNSNYSNSNDSGVIDLLKGIKKYDNTMAINTTKLDGLLKSVMNYEQNKFDNKKLPFEMLLSDDSLLSIITSGLVIDNQILNTDDVINKPTRIFQLVTYDNQIFIKNVIIKNNDNSITNEEYSKLKFQTCSSLSKNLAQIESVKIEKRFLKIPNNKNKKFTSVIKQAINKH
;
A
#
# COMPACT_ATOMS: atom_id res chain seq x y z
N MET A 1 31.44 -20.50 -27.79
CA MET A 1 30.53 -19.34 -27.83
C MET A 1 29.67 -19.38 -26.59
N SER A 2 30.07 -18.68 -25.53
CA SER A 2 29.27 -18.49 -24.31
C SER A 2 29.21 -16.99 -24.05
N SER A 3 28.12 -16.35 -24.48
CA SER A 3 27.85 -14.95 -24.19
C SER A 3 27.34 -14.84 -22.75
N THR A 4 28.26 -14.68 -21.81
CA THR A 4 27.93 -14.17 -20.48
C THR A 4 27.55 -12.70 -20.66
N SER A 5 26.25 -12.43 -20.58
CA SER A 5 25.71 -11.07 -20.56
C SER A 5 26.35 -10.30 -19.40
N GLY A 6 27.23 -9.37 -19.75
CA GLY A 6 27.84 -8.44 -18.81
C GLY A 6 26.75 -7.59 -18.16
N ILE A 7 26.40 -7.92 -16.93
CA ILE A 7 25.72 -6.96 -16.06
C ILE A 7 26.73 -5.82 -15.87
N ASN A 8 26.45 -4.66 -16.47
CA ASN A 8 27.23 -3.44 -16.33
C ASN A 8 27.38 -3.12 -14.83
N LYS A 9 28.55 -3.43 -14.25
CA LYS A 9 28.92 -3.17 -12.84
C LYS A 9 29.34 -1.71 -12.61
N ASN A 10 28.68 -0.76 -13.28
CA ASN A 10 28.95 0.67 -13.11
C ASN A 10 27.87 1.33 -12.25
N TYR A 11 27.50 0.69 -11.12
CA TYR A 11 26.74 1.39 -10.09
C TYR A 11 27.73 2.22 -9.28
N LYS A 12 27.76 3.54 -9.53
CA LYS A 12 28.34 4.45 -8.55
C LYS A 12 27.43 4.42 -7.32
N PRO A 13 27.91 3.95 -6.16
CA PRO A 13 27.10 4.06 -4.95
C PRO A 13 26.83 5.55 -4.71
N LEU A 14 25.55 5.92 -4.61
CA LEU A 14 25.21 7.12 -3.88
C LEU A 14 25.56 6.78 -2.43
N PHE A 15 26.70 7.25 -1.95
CA PHE A 15 26.93 7.28 -0.52
C PHE A 15 25.79 8.12 0.07
N ASN A 16 25.11 7.64 1.11
CA ASN A 16 24.30 8.47 2.01
C ASN A 16 25.26 9.46 2.71
N LYS A 17 25.89 10.35 1.94
CA LYS A 17 26.76 11.41 2.44
C LYS A 17 25.87 12.61 2.70
N GLY A 18 25.61 12.83 3.98
CA GLY A 18 25.13 14.08 4.55
C GLY A 18 23.63 14.29 4.39
N ARG A 19 22.94 14.42 5.52
CA ARG A 19 21.68 15.17 5.59
C ARG A 19 21.86 16.43 4.75
N THR A 20 21.06 16.58 3.70
CA THR A 20 21.31 17.60 2.68
C THR A 20 21.09 19.02 3.19
N ASP A 21 20.46 19.18 4.36
CA ASP A 21 20.51 20.35 5.24
C ASP A 21 19.87 19.93 6.59
N TYR A 22 20.24 20.55 7.73
CA TYR A 22 19.57 20.28 9.02
C TYR A 22 18.11 20.76 9.07
N ASN A 23 17.72 21.60 8.11
CA ASN A 23 16.39 22.19 8.02
C ASN A 23 15.68 21.67 6.79
N SER A 24 14.71 20.79 7.00
CA SER A 24 13.76 20.39 5.95
C SER A 24 12.43 21.12 6.18
N SER A 25 11.91 21.74 5.14
CA SER A 25 10.56 22.30 5.13
C SER A 25 9.62 21.33 4.44
N VAL A 26 8.44 21.12 5.00
CA VAL A 26 7.44 20.20 4.45
C VAL A 26 6.15 20.97 4.28
N SER A 27 5.63 21.01 3.06
CA SER A 27 4.34 21.63 2.78
C SER A 27 3.18 20.75 3.27
N LYS A 28 2.02 21.37 3.51
CA LYS A 28 0.81 20.64 3.86
C LYS A 28 0.39 19.76 2.67
N PRO A 29 0.25 18.43 2.86
CA PRO A 29 -0.24 17.54 1.81
C PRO A 29 -1.68 17.93 1.43
N ARG A 30 -1.98 17.91 0.14
CA ARG A 30 -3.32 18.18 -0.39
C ARG A 30 -3.77 17.04 -1.30
N GLU A 31 -4.89 16.42 -0.95
CA GLU A 31 -5.60 15.52 -1.84
C GLU A 31 -6.13 16.32 -3.05
N PHE A 32 -5.93 15.79 -4.25
CA PHE A 32 -6.47 16.39 -5.47
C PHE A 32 -7.31 15.43 -6.30
N SER A 33 -7.21 14.12 -6.06
CA SER A 33 -8.04 13.12 -6.72
C SER A 33 -8.13 11.87 -5.83
N ILE A 34 -9.16 11.06 -6.07
CA ILE A 34 -9.39 9.78 -5.41
C ILE A 34 -9.75 8.73 -6.47
N PHE A 35 -9.50 7.46 -6.18
CA PHE A 35 -10.01 6.37 -7.01
C PHE A 35 -10.20 5.09 -6.20
N SER A 36 -11.13 4.27 -6.65
CA SER A 36 -11.36 2.93 -6.13
C SER A 36 -10.94 1.88 -7.15
N THR A 37 -10.26 0.83 -6.71
CA THR A 37 -9.95 -0.34 -7.55
C THR A 37 -10.85 -1.48 -7.16
N ASN A 38 -11.55 -2.07 -8.12
CA ASN A 38 -12.19 -3.37 -7.96
C ASN A 38 -11.28 -4.42 -8.60
N GLY A 39 -11.00 -5.52 -7.89
CA GLY A 39 -10.17 -6.59 -8.41
C GLY A 39 -10.67 -7.12 -9.76
N ILE A 40 -9.74 -7.72 -10.49
CA ILE A 40 -9.86 -8.21 -11.87
C ILE A 40 -11.28 -8.73 -12.20
N LYS A 41 -11.93 -8.08 -13.16
CA LYS A 41 -13.05 -8.64 -13.92
C LYS A 41 -12.52 -9.13 -15.27
N ASP A 42 -12.70 -10.43 -15.53
CA ASP A 42 -12.64 -11.16 -16.81
C ASP A 42 -11.40 -11.03 -17.73
N ASN A 43 -10.48 -10.06 -17.55
CA ASN A 43 -9.39 -9.78 -18.51
C ASN A 43 -8.03 -9.35 -17.89
N ASN A 44 -7.67 -9.83 -16.68
CA ASN A 44 -6.39 -9.53 -16.01
C ASN A 44 -6.08 -8.02 -15.73
N SER A 45 -7.04 -7.12 -15.95
CA SER A 45 -6.93 -5.70 -15.60
C SER A 45 -7.84 -5.36 -14.44
N ASP A 46 -7.30 -4.60 -13.49
CA ASP A 46 -8.05 -4.10 -12.35
C ASP A 46 -9.00 -3.00 -12.85
N GLU A 47 -10.27 -3.04 -12.42
CA GLU A 47 -11.25 -2.02 -12.75
C GLU A 47 -10.97 -0.79 -11.87
N ILE A 48 -10.56 0.31 -12.48
CA ILE A 48 -10.24 1.57 -11.79
C ILE A 48 -11.43 2.51 -11.97
N LEU A 49 -12.06 2.88 -10.87
CA LEU A 49 -13.17 3.81 -10.77
C LEU A 49 -12.62 5.15 -10.28
N LEU A 50 -12.55 6.13 -11.18
CA LEU A 50 -12.02 7.47 -10.91
C LEU A 50 -13.05 8.33 -10.18
N ASP A 51 -12.59 9.16 -9.25
CA ASP A 51 -13.43 10.03 -8.42
C ASP A 51 -14.55 9.29 -7.68
N ASP A 52 -14.30 8.02 -7.33
CA ASP A 52 -15.25 7.09 -6.72
C ASP A 52 -14.69 6.54 -5.39
N ASP A 53 -15.50 6.64 -4.32
CA ASP A 53 -15.18 6.24 -2.96
C ASP A 53 -15.85 4.93 -2.51
N CYS A 54 -16.35 4.11 -3.43
CA CYS A 54 -17.12 2.90 -3.11
C CYS A 54 -16.36 1.86 -2.26
N ASN A 55 -15.02 1.90 -2.27
CA ASN A 55 -14.17 1.03 -1.44
C ASN A 55 -13.62 1.74 -0.19
N LEU A 56 -14.03 2.98 0.09
CA LEU A 56 -13.72 3.69 1.33
C LEU A 56 -14.46 3.04 2.49
N ASN A 57 -13.72 2.61 3.50
CA ASN A 57 -14.29 2.06 4.72
C ASN A 57 -14.15 3.06 5.88
N TYR A 58 -15.13 3.04 6.77
CA TYR A 58 -15.23 3.91 7.93
C TYR A 58 -14.78 3.15 9.18
N TYR A 59 -13.93 3.77 9.99
CA TYR A 59 -13.49 3.17 11.24
C TYR A 59 -14.68 3.04 12.21
N HIS A 60 -14.83 1.86 12.80
CA HIS A 60 -15.78 1.61 13.89
C HIS A 60 -15.33 0.40 14.70
N PHE A 61 -14.71 0.69 15.84
CA PHE A 61 -14.26 -0.33 16.76
C PHE A 61 -14.38 0.13 18.22
N PRO A 62 -15.62 0.22 18.76
CA PRO A 62 -15.87 0.45 20.18
C PRO A 62 -15.12 -0.52 21.10
N GLU A 63 -14.66 0.00 22.24
CA GLU A 63 -13.96 -0.77 23.28
C GLU A 63 -14.83 -1.92 23.82
N ASP A 64 -16.14 -1.73 23.90
CA ASP A 64 -17.10 -2.73 24.37
C ASP A 64 -17.03 -4.03 23.55
N TYR A 65 -16.58 -3.99 22.30
CA TYR A 65 -16.43 -5.21 21.49
C TYR A 65 -15.23 -6.07 21.89
N ILE A 66 -14.23 -5.48 22.54
CA ILE A 66 -13.14 -6.21 23.17
C ILE A 66 -13.66 -6.93 24.42
N LEU A 67 -14.70 -6.39 25.07
CA LEU A 67 -15.27 -6.97 26.30
C LEU A 67 -16.41 -7.96 26.01
N MET A 68 -17.29 -7.68 25.04
CA MET A 68 -18.51 -8.45 24.77
C MET A 68 -18.30 -9.79 24.05
N ASN A 69 -17.19 -9.98 23.32
CA ASN A 69 -16.88 -11.26 22.69
C ASN A 69 -16.59 -12.39 23.71
N SER A 70 -16.58 -12.07 25.01
CA SER A 70 -16.45 -13.02 26.13
C SER A 70 -17.69 -13.92 26.26
N ASN A 71 -18.87 -13.43 25.88
CA ASN A 71 -20.14 -14.12 26.14
C ASN A 71 -20.51 -15.19 25.08
N TYR A 72 -19.73 -15.29 24.00
CA TYR A 72 -19.94 -16.29 22.93
C TYR A 72 -18.91 -17.44 22.94
N SER A 73 -17.96 -17.44 23.90
CA SER A 73 -16.99 -18.53 24.05
C SER A 73 -17.29 -19.34 25.31
N ASN A 74 -17.59 -20.63 25.16
CA ASN A 74 -17.66 -21.61 26.26
C ASN A 74 -16.26 -21.98 26.82
N SER A 75 -15.31 -21.04 26.78
CA SER A 75 -13.97 -21.21 27.33
C SER A 75 -13.65 -20.00 28.19
N ASN A 76 -12.89 -20.20 29.26
CA ASN A 76 -12.46 -19.20 30.25
C ASN A 76 -11.56 -18.07 29.68
N ASP A 77 -11.66 -17.73 28.40
CA ASP A 77 -10.91 -16.68 27.73
C ASP A 77 -11.78 -15.44 27.55
N SER A 78 -11.49 -14.42 28.34
CA SER A 78 -12.07 -13.09 28.29
C SER A 78 -12.06 -12.49 26.88
N GLY A 79 -13.20 -12.29 26.23
CA GLY A 79 -13.37 -11.18 25.28
C GLY A 79 -12.57 -11.20 23.97
N VAL A 80 -11.74 -12.21 23.71
CA VAL A 80 -10.66 -12.08 22.73
C VAL A 80 -11.20 -12.17 21.30
N ILE A 81 -10.94 -11.14 20.49
CA ILE A 81 -11.16 -11.19 19.04
C ILE A 81 -10.06 -12.06 18.42
N ASP A 82 -10.43 -13.23 17.91
CA ASP A 82 -9.52 -14.11 17.18
C ASP A 82 -9.23 -13.57 15.77
N LEU A 83 -8.04 -12.96 15.60
CA LEU A 83 -7.55 -12.42 14.34
C LEU A 83 -7.05 -13.50 13.35
N LEU A 84 -6.95 -14.74 13.78
CA LEU A 84 -6.58 -15.88 12.92
C LEU A 84 -7.80 -16.70 12.49
N LYS A 85 -8.98 -16.40 13.05
CA LYS A 85 -10.25 -17.04 12.68
C LYS A 85 -10.49 -16.94 11.18
N GLY A 86 -10.56 -18.12 10.54
CA GLY A 86 -10.86 -18.24 9.10
C GLY A 86 -9.64 -18.26 8.18
N ILE A 87 -8.40 -18.22 8.70
CA ILE A 87 -7.17 -18.22 7.88
C ILE A 87 -7.10 -19.40 6.89
N LYS A 88 -7.54 -20.59 7.31
CA LYS A 88 -7.58 -21.79 6.44
C LYS A 88 -8.54 -21.68 5.25
N LYS A 89 -9.55 -20.80 5.35
CA LYS A 89 -10.55 -20.54 4.30
C LYS A 89 -10.19 -19.30 3.48
N TYR A 90 -9.11 -18.61 3.83
CA TYR A 90 -8.67 -17.41 3.15
C TYR A 90 -8.03 -17.79 1.81
N ASP A 91 -8.56 -17.22 0.74
CA ASP A 91 -8.02 -17.38 -0.59
C ASP A 91 -6.95 -16.32 -0.84
N ASN A 92 -5.67 -16.72 -0.91
CA ASN A 92 -4.55 -15.81 -1.14
C ASN A 92 -4.19 -15.60 -2.63
N THR A 93 -4.99 -16.13 -3.57
CA THR A 93 -4.62 -16.17 -5.01
C THR A 93 -4.46 -14.80 -5.69
N MET A 94 -4.88 -13.69 -5.07
CA MET A 94 -5.03 -12.39 -5.74
C MET A 94 -4.12 -11.25 -5.23
N ALA A 95 -3.27 -11.48 -4.22
CA ALA A 95 -2.49 -10.42 -3.56
C ALA A 95 -1.35 -9.78 -4.41
N ILE A 96 -1.27 -10.08 -5.71
CA ILE A 96 -0.01 -10.06 -6.46
C ILE A 96 0.32 -8.73 -7.17
N ASN A 97 -0.52 -7.70 -7.15
CA ASN A 97 -0.26 -6.47 -7.94
C ASN A 97 -0.22 -5.18 -7.13
N THR A 98 0.59 -5.10 -6.08
CA THR A 98 0.70 -3.92 -5.21
C THR A 98 1.50 -2.75 -5.79
N THR A 99 2.19 -2.91 -6.93
CA THR A 99 3.10 -1.86 -7.44
C THR A 99 2.71 -1.24 -8.78
N LYS A 100 1.48 -1.44 -9.28
CA LYS A 100 1.06 -0.77 -10.52
C LYS A 100 0.83 0.73 -10.29
N LEU A 101 1.30 1.56 -11.22
CA LEU A 101 1.04 3.01 -11.22
C LEU A 101 -0.22 3.37 -12.04
N ASP A 102 -0.90 2.39 -12.64
CA ASP A 102 -1.99 2.62 -13.59
C ASP A 102 -3.14 3.47 -13.01
N GLY A 103 -3.55 3.19 -11.76
CA GLY A 103 -4.57 3.99 -11.07
C GLY A 103 -4.13 5.42 -10.82
N LEU A 104 -2.88 5.59 -10.41
CA LEU A 104 -2.28 6.90 -10.15
C LEU A 104 -2.17 7.73 -11.43
N LEU A 105 -1.70 7.13 -12.53
CA LEU A 105 -1.59 7.77 -13.83
C LEU A 105 -2.96 8.16 -14.40
N LYS A 106 -3.94 7.25 -14.35
CA LYS A 106 -5.32 7.56 -14.79
C LYS A 106 -5.93 8.70 -13.98
N SER A 107 -5.65 8.78 -12.68
CA SER A 107 -6.11 9.87 -11.81
C SER A 107 -5.47 11.21 -12.16
N VAL A 108 -4.15 11.21 -12.43
CA VAL A 108 -3.45 12.41 -12.92
C VAL A 108 -4.04 12.87 -14.26
N MET A 109 -4.18 11.96 -15.24
CA MET A 109 -4.75 12.29 -16.55
C MET A 109 -6.17 12.86 -16.44
N ASN A 110 -7.02 12.26 -15.61
CA ASN A 110 -8.38 12.73 -15.39
C ASN A 110 -8.41 14.11 -14.73
N TYR A 111 -7.53 14.36 -13.76
CA TYR A 111 -7.39 15.67 -13.13
C TYR A 111 -6.90 16.73 -14.12
N GLU A 112 -5.90 16.40 -14.94
CA GLU A 112 -5.38 17.29 -15.98
C GLU A 112 -6.46 17.70 -16.99
N GLN A 113 -7.26 16.74 -17.43
CA GLN A 113 -8.35 16.97 -18.39
C GLN A 113 -9.51 17.77 -17.80
N ASN A 114 -9.99 17.38 -16.60
CA ASN A 114 -11.24 17.89 -16.06
C ASN A 114 -11.09 19.05 -15.08
N LYS A 115 -9.92 19.19 -14.45
CA LYS A 115 -9.68 20.16 -13.36
C LYS A 115 -8.49 21.09 -13.62
N PHE A 116 -7.66 20.81 -14.63
CA PHE A 116 -6.47 21.59 -14.93
C PHE A 116 -6.43 22.07 -16.39
N ASP A 117 -7.59 22.27 -17.01
CA ASP A 117 -7.75 22.85 -18.36
C ASP A 117 -6.91 22.15 -19.45
N ASN A 118 -6.81 20.81 -19.41
CA ASN A 118 -5.93 20.02 -20.29
C ASN A 118 -4.46 20.44 -20.24
N LYS A 119 -4.00 20.98 -19.11
CA LYS A 119 -2.59 21.27 -18.86
C LYS A 119 -1.97 20.17 -18.03
N LYS A 120 -0.65 20.03 -18.13
CA LYS A 120 0.11 19.10 -17.30
C LYS A 120 0.20 19.57 -15.86
N LEU A 121 -0.02 18.67 -14.91
CA LEU A 121 0.12 18.93 -13.50
C LEU A 121 1.60 19.18 -13.14
N PRO A 122 1.95 20.31 -12.50
CA PRO A 122 3.34 20.61 -12.18
C PRO A 122 3.78 19.81 -10.93
N PHE A 123 4.50 18.71 -11.15
CA PHE A 123 5.19 17.93 -10.11
C PHE A 123 6.53 17.42 -10.66
N GLU A 124 7.47 17.11 -9.78
CA GLU A 124 8.78 16.56 -10.17
C GLU A 124 8.81 15.03 -10.12
N MET A 125 8.17 14.44 -9.09
CA MET A 125 8.19 13.00 -8.84
C MET A 125 6.78 12.44 -8.66
N LEU A 126 6.52 11.28 -9.26
CA LEU A 126 5.32 10.49 -9.06
C LEU A 126 5.70 9.09 -8.57
N LEU A 127 5.14 8.68 -7.44
CA LEU A 127 5.43 7.41 -6.80
C LEU A 127 4.25 6.97 -5.92
N SER A 128 4.21 5.68 -5.58
CA SER A 128 3.28 5.16 -4.58
C SER A 128 3.82 5.32 -3.16
N ASP A 129 2.92 5.33 -2.17
CA ASP A 129 3.29 5.40 -0.73
C ASP A 129 4.24 4.26 -0.33
N ASP A 130 4.00 3.04 -0.82
CA ASP A 130 4.89 1.90 -0.58
C ASP A 130 6.31 2.15 -1.12
N SER A 131 6.42 2.82 -2.28
CA SER A 131 7.72 3.16 -2.86
C SER A 131 8.42 4.23 -2.03
N LEU A 132 7.69 5.27 -1.60
CA LEU A 132 8.22 6.33 -0.75
C LEU A 132 8.69 5.79 0.61
N LEU A 133 7.85 5.01 1.28
CA LEU A 133 8.18 4.38 2.57
C LEU A 133 9.40 3.48 2.45
N SER A 134 9.48 2.71 1.35
CA SER A 134 10.64 1.86 1.06
C SER A 134 11.92 2.68 0.87
N ILE A 135 11.87 3.83 0.17
CA ILE A 135 13.02 4.72 0.02
C ILE A 135 13.47 5.30 1.37
N ILE A 136 12.53 5.84 2.16
CA ILE A 136 12.82 6.45 3.47
C ILE A 136 13.41 5.41 4.43
N THR A 137 12.77 4.25 4.56
CA THR A 137 13.23 3.20 5.47
C THR A 137 14.56 2.59 5.03
N SER A 138 14.84 2.53 3.72
CA SER A 138 16.17 2.14 3.23
C SER A 138 17.26 3.10 3.69
N GLY A 139 16.99 4.41 3.71
CA GLY A 139 17.90 5.39 4.29
C GLY A 139 18.15 5.15 5.78
N LEU A 140 17.09 4.92 6.55
CA LEU A 140 17.18 4.73 8.01
C LEU A 140 17.85 3.42 8.44
N VAL A 141 17.67 2.32 7.68
CA VAL A 141 18.28 1.02 7.99
C VAL A 141 19.80 1.10 7.82
N ILE A 142 20.26 1.80 6.78
CA ILE A 142 21.70 2.03 6.55
C ILE A 142 22.33 2.82 7.70
N ASP A 143 21.61 3.79 8.27
CA ASP A 143 22.10 4.60 9.39
C ASP A 143 22.19 3.83 10.72
N ASN A 144 21.41 2.76 10.91
CA ASN A 144 21.25 2.07 12.20
C ASN A 144 21.85 0.65 12.26
N GLN A 145 22.41 0.12 11.17
CA GLN A 145 23.09 -1.18 11.18
C GLN A 145 24.62 -1.00 11.18
N ILE A 146 25.28 -1.60 12.17
CA ILE A 146 26.71 -1.92 12.07
C ILE A 146 26.81 -2.89 10.90
N LEU A 147 27.39 -2.45 9.79
CA LEU A 147 27.61 -3.24 8.59
C LEU A 147 28.44 -4.49 8.93
N ASN A 148 27.79 -5.60 9.27
CA ASN A 148 28.41 -6.91 9.13
C ASN A 148 28.45 -7.19 7.63
N THR A 149 29.66 -7.10 7.07
CA THR A 149 29.93 -6.77 5.68
C THR A 149 29.56 -7.82 4.63
N ASP A 150 29.12 -9.03 5.01
CA ASP A 150 29.12 -10.14 4.06
C ASP A 150 27.72 -10.63 3.62
N ASP A 151 26.66 -10.42 4.43
CA ASP A 151 25.32 -10.96 4.12
C ASP A 151 24.34 -9.94 3.52
N VAL A 152 24.47 -8.64 3.83
CA VAL A 152 23.49 -7.62 3.40
C VAL A 152 23.71 -7.15 1.96
N ILE A 153 24.94 -7.23 1.45
CA ILE A 153 25.32 -6.69 0.14
C ILE A 153 24.87 -7.62 -1.01
N ASN A 154 24.64 -8.92 -0.74
CA ASN A 154 24.44 -9.92 -1.79
C ASN A 154 22.98 -10.13 -2.24
N LYS A 155 22.00 -9.46 -1.62
CA LYS A 155 20.61 -9.48 -2.11
C LYS A 155 20.03 -8.06 -2.12
N PRO A 156 19.84 -7.42 -3.28
CA PRO A 156 19.07 -6.18 -3.33
C PRO A 156 17.64 -6.50 -2.88
N THR A 157 17.31 -6.17 -1.63
CA THR A 157 15.98 -6.40 -1.07
C THR A 157 14.93 -5.48 -1.67
N ARG A 158 15.35 -4.38 -2.32
CA ARG A 158 14.48 -3.36 -2.89
C ARG A 158 15.05 -2.87 -4.22
N ILE A 159 14.30 -3.08 -5.30
CA ILE A 159 14.65 -2.64 -6.65
C ILE A 159 13.59 -1.65 -7.11
N PHE A 160 14.02 -0.47 -7.54
CA PHE A 160 13.12 0.54 -8.10
C PHE A 160 13.35 0.68 -9.60
N GLN A 161 12.26 0.81 -10.34
CA GLN A 161 12.27 1.26 -11.73
C GLN A 161 12.02 2.77 -11.74
N LEU A 162 12.94 3.51 -12.34
CA LEU A 162 12.82 4.95 -12.54
C LEU A 162 12.64 5.21 -14.04
N VAL A 163 11.64 6.01 -14.37
CA VAL A 163 11.37 6.46 -15.74
C VAL A 163 11.30 7.97 -15.73
N THR A 164 12.14 8.63 -16.52
CA THR A 164 12.04 10.07 -16.76
C THR A 164 11.19 10.30 -18.00
N TYR A 165 10.13 11.07 -17.85
CA TYR A 165 9.25 11.42 -18.97
C TYR A 165 8.70 12.82 -18.74
N ASP A 166 8.78 13.67 -19.78
CA ASP A 166 8.26 15.03 -19.77
C ASP A 166 8.70 15.86 -18.54
N ASN A 167 10.01 15.87 -18.25
CA ASN A 167 10.60 16.57 -17.09
C ASN A 167 10.07 16.10 -15.71
N GLN A 168 9.48 14.92 -15.63
CA GLN A 168 8.99 14.29 -14.41
C GLN A 168 9.64 12.91 -14.23
N ILE A 169 9.73 12.47 -12.98
CA ILE A 169 10.31 11.18 -12.60
C ILE A 169 9.20 10.28 -12.07
N PHE A 170 9.04 9.12 -12.68
CA PHE A 170 8.10 8.10 -12.26
C PHE A 170 8.88 6.98 -11.57
N ILE A 171 8.54 6.70 -10.32
CA ILE A 171 9.24 5.70 -9.49
C ILE A 171 8.26 4.60 -9.12
N LYS A 172 8.65 3.36 -9.44
CA LYS A 172 7.88 2.16 -9.11
C LYS A 172 8.77 1.14 -8.43
N ASN A 173 8.29 0.55 -7.34
CA ASN A 173 8.93 -0.61 -6.74
C ASN A 173 8.73 -1.87 -7.62
N VAL A 174 9.81 -2.60 -7.88
CA VAL A 174 9.81 -3.85 -8.64
C VAL A 174 9.68 -4.99 -7.65
N ILE A 175 8.53 -5.67 -7.66
CA ILE A 175 8.32 -6.86 -6.84
C ILE A 175 9.12 -8.00 -7.45
N ILE A 176 10.14 -8.47 -6.75
CA ILE A 176 10.75 -9.76 -7.02
C ILE A 176 9.79 -10.79 -6.41
N LYS A 177 9.01 -11.47 -7.26
CA LYS A 177 8.07 -12.50 -6.79
C LYS A 177 8.84 -13.59 -6.05
N ASN A 178 8.65 -13.68 -4.74
CA ASN A 178 8.94 -14.92 -4.02
C ASN A 178 7.77 -15.87 -4.29
N ASN A 179 8.07 -17.11 -4.70
CA ASN A 179 7.07 -18.09 -5.15
C ASN A 179 6.16 -18.63 -4.03
N ASP A 180 6.33 -18.17 -2.79
CA ASP A 180 5.51 -18.60 -1.66
C ASP A 180 4.23 -17.79 -1.59
N ASN A 181 3.17 -18.33 -2.21
CA ASN A 181 1.82 -17.77 -2.17
C ASN A 181 1.09 -18.02 -0.84
N SER A 182 1.76 -18.52 0.21
CA SER A 182 1.13 -18.71 1.53
C SER A 182 1.12 -17.41 2.30
N ILE A 183 -0.08 -16.94 2.68
CA ILE A 183 -0.21 -15.81 3.60
C ILE A 183 0.36 -16.17 4.97
N THR A 184 1.13 -15.28 5.56
CA THR A 184 1.61 -15.45 6.94
C THR A 184 0.50 -15.14 7.95
N ASN A 185 0.61 -15.68 9.17
CA ASN A 185 -0.32 -15.34 10.27
C ASN A 185 -0.36 -13.83 10.52
N GLU A 186 0.79 -13.16 10.42
CA GLU A 186 0.91 -11.72 10.60
C GLU A 186 0.13 -10.95 9.52
N GLU A 187 0.32 -11.26 8.24
CA GLU A 187 -0.40 -10.63 7.14
C GLU A 187 -1.90 -10.87 7.22
N TYR A 188 -2.32 -12.10 7.53
CA TYR A 188 -3.74 -12.41 7.69
C TYR A 188 -4.35 -11.63 8.86
N SER A 189 -3.66 -11.56 9.99
CA SER A 189 -4.15 -10.84 11.18
C SER A 189 -4.36 -9.34 10.89
N LYS A 190 -3.50 -8.72 10.07
CA LYS A 190 -3.67 -7.32 9.61
C LYS A 190 -4.97 -7.15 8.82
N LEU A 191 -5.21 -8.02 7.84
CA LEU A 191 -6.43 -7.99 7.01
C LEU A 191 -7.69 -8.29 7.83
N LYS A 192 -7.58 -9.23 8.78
CA LYS A 192 -8.67 -9.58 9.68
C LYS A 192 -9.01 -8.44 10.61
N PHE A 193 -8.00 -7.77 11.17
CA PHE A 193 -8.22 -6.61 12.02
C PHE A 193 -8.89 -5.46 11.25
N GLN A 194 -8.44 -5.17 10.02
CA GLN A 194 -9.10 -4.20 9.15
C GLN A 194 -10.57 -4.56 8.89
N THR A 195 -10.86 -5.85 8.66
CA THR A 195 -12.24 -6.34 8.44
C THR A 195 -13.11 -6.17 9.69
N CYS A 196 -12.54 -6.35 10.88
CA CYS A 196 -13.26 -6.22 12.16
C CYS A 196 -13.44 -4.77 12.63
N SER A 197 -12.51 -3.89 12.28
CA SER A 197 -12.48 -2.49 12.74
C SER A 197 -13.08 -1.49 11.75
N SER A 198 -13.58 -1.95 10.60
CA SER A 198 -14.12 -1.07 9.56
C SER A 198 -15.51 -1.47 9.08
N LEU A 199 -16.25 -0.47 8.59
CA LEU A 199 -17.58 -0.58 8.01
C LEU A 199 -17.57 -0.05 6.58
N SER A 200 -18.31 -0.68 5.68
CA SER A 200 -18.39 -0.24 4.28
C SER A 200 -19.24 1.01 4.05
N LYS A 201 -19.92 1.50 5.10
CA LYS A 201 -20.74 2.71 5.12
C LYS A 201 -20.63 3.34 6.49
N ASN A 202 -21.06 4.60 6.61
CA ASN A 202 -21.19 5.26 7.90
C ASN A 202 -22.10 4.43 8.83
N LEU A 203 -21.81 4.45 10.14
CA LEU A 203 -22.55 3.75 11.18
C LEU A 203 -24.07 3.95 11.08
N ALA A 204 -24.50 5.18 10.79
CA ALA A 204 -25.92 5.53 10.67
C ALA A 204 -26.65 4.83 9.50
N GLN A 205 -25.92 4.28 8.54
CA GLN A 205 -26.45 3.70 7.30
C GLN A 205 -26.32 2.17 7.23
N ILE A 206 -25.84 1.55 8.30
CA ILE A 206 -25.57 0.11 8.36
C ILE A 206 -26.49 -0.55 9.39
N GLU A 207 -27.04 -1.71 9.04
CA GLU A 207 -27.86 -2.50 9.95
C GLU A 207 -27.01 -3.09 11.08
N SER A 208 -27.51 -3.08 12.32
CA SER A 208 -26.83 -3.63 13.49
C SER A 208 -26.38 -5.09 13.31
N VAL A 209 -27.17 -5.89 12.59
CA VAL A 209 -26.84 -7.28 12.27
C VAL A 209 -25.55 -7.38 11.43
N LYS A 210 -25.31 -6.44 10.52
CA LYS A 210 -24.08 -6.39 9.70
C LYS A 210 -22.88 -5.95 10.54
N ILE A 211 -23.10 -5.07 11.51
CA ILE A 211 -22.09 -4.66 12.49
C ILE A 211 -21.62 -5.89 13.28
N GLU A 212 -22.52 -6.67 13.88
CA GLU A 212 -22.15 -7.81 14.73
C GLU A 212 -21.49 -8.95 13.94
N LYS A 213 -21.98 -9.24 12.72
CA LYS A 213 -21.45 -10.34 11.90
C LYS A 213 -20.04 -10.11 11.34
N ARG A 214 -19.47 -8.90 11.46
CA ARG A 214 -18.15 -8.58 10.87
C ARG A 214 -17.01 -9.42 11.43
N PHE A 215 -17.08 -9.86 12.69
CA PHE A 215 -16.09 -10.74 13.30
C PHE A 215 -16.08 -12.15 12.68
N LEU A 216 -17.20 -12.58 12.08
CA LEU A 216 -17.32 -13.85 11.36
C LEU A 216 -16.88 -13.73 9.90
N LYS A 217 -16.81 -12.52 9.35
CA LYS A 217 -16.46 -12.26 7.95
C LYS A 217 -14.99 -12.62 7.69
N ILE A 218 -14.74 -13.39 6.63
CA ILE A 218 -13.38 -13.66 6.13
C ILE A 218 -12.92 -12.41 5.35
N PRO A 219 -11.68 -11.93 5.54
CA PRO A 219 -11.16 -10.81 4.77
C PRO A 219 -11.27 -11.06 3.26
N ASN A 220 -11.63 -10.03 2.52
CA ASN A 220 -11.82 -10.14 1.08
C ASN A 220 -10.51 -9.83 0.35
N ASN A 221 -9.98 -10.78 -0.42
CA ASN A 221 -8.75 -10.63 -1.21
C ASN A 221 -8.98 -10.03 -2.62
N LYS A 222 -10.17 -9.52 -2.93
CA LYS A 222 -10.51 -9.06 -4.31
C LYS A 222 -9.89 -7.71 -4.70
N ASN A 223 -8.64 -7.40 -4.31
CA ASN A 223 -7.91 -6.15 -4.62
C ASN A 223 -8.77 -4.87 -4.52
N LYS A 224 -9.75 -4.89 -3.62
CA LYS A 224 -10.64 -3.76 -3.39
C LYS A 224 -9.90 -2.73 -2.56
N LYS A 225 -9.55 -1.62 -3.18
CA LYS A 225 -8.81 -0.55 -2.51
C LYS A 225 -9.46 0.78 -2.84
N PHE A 226 -9.43 1.66 -1.86
CA PHE A 226 -9.62 3.09 -2.03
C PHE A 226 -8.26 3.75 -1.96
N THR A 227 -7.96 4.66 -2.88
CA THR A 227 -6.68 5.36 -2.94
C THR A 227 -6.94 6.86 -3.03
N SER A 228 -6.32 7.61 -2.13
CA SER A 228 -6.22 9.07 -2.20
C SER A 228 -4.94 9.44 -2.94
N VAL A 229 -5.04 10.40 -3.86
CA VAL A 229 -3.89 10.95 -4.59
C VAL A 229 -3.56 12.31 -4.03
N ILE A 230 -2.37 12.40 -3.46
CA ILE A 230 -1.92 13.55 -2.69
C ILE A 230 -0.76 14.21 -3.41
N LYS A 231 -0.78 15.55 -3.43
CA LYS A 231 0.36 16.38 -3.79
C LYS A 231 0.99 16.96 -2.53
N GLN A 232 2.28 16.77 -2.38
CA GLN A 232 3.07 17.32 -1.28
C GLN A 232 4.45 17.71 -1.80
N ALA A 233 4.92 18.88 -1.36
CA ALA A 233 6.28 19.34 -1.58
C ALA A 233 7.14 19.20 -0.31
N ILE A 234 8.39 18.78 -0.49
CA ILE A 234 9.45 18.70 0.51
C ILE A 234 10.58 19.63 0.02
N ASN A 235 10.92 20.63 0.82
CA ASN A 235 11.80 21.72 0.46
C ASN A 235 11.28 22.48 -0.78
N LYS A 236 12.06 22.48 -1.87
CA LYS A 236 11.71 23.15 -3.12
C LYS A 236 11.08 22.20 -4.16
N HIS A 237 10.88 20.93 -3.80
CA HIS A 237 10.52 19.83 -4.69
C HIS A 237 9.14 19.27 -4.35
#